data_AF-A0A1B6FN79-F1
#
_entry.id   AF-A0A1B6FN79-F1
#
_cell.length_a   1.000
_cell.length_b   1.000
_cell.length_c   1.000
_cell.angle_alpha   90.00
_cell.angle_beta   90.00
_cell.angle_gamma   90.00
#
_symmetry.space_group_name_H-M   'P 1'
#
loop_
_entity.id
_entity.type
_entity.pdbx_description
1 polymer ?
#
loop_
_entity_poly.entity_id
_entity_poly.type
_entity_poly.pdbx_seq_one_letter_code
_entity_poly.pdbx_strand_id
1 'polypeptide(L)'
;IQLQKSKLVLLEDHRMDTFVHPNDVLETIDIVVLSKASLSKLEEMIAKCILKKSINRLSILQHLLPHSEIEVPEHYQSLPLRMTSLKRITLPEDRENYGVSLLKKVQKGCSFAHNVLYETVQELSFQGTYSYLEYTLCLENLHRFDDFILKQDSLDKDQLVCLLKDKITDLKENFKKTESYLSGMMERCLEQAVIQAYVDSETSIRNTEVIQQTRLNQNDLKLREKEKAVIIATDSYNLDAIEENRINSEVEHQLYYMTSILQKRLDKISNRYNTEVETLDVAILQLKSKQDEQKEHFIKLFDLYRERQEIVDVLQKEMEVREKEFEEKRIQNRAVIVIQQWWRHIMFMKLIKHMISIRKKPVKKNPIKANQAKKRKK
;
A
#
# COMPACT_ATOMS: atom_id res chain seq x y z
N ILE A 1 -132.00 -40.01 69.57
CA ILE A 1 -132.98 -38.91 69.79
C ILE A 1 -132.37 -37.66 69.16
N GLN A 2 -133.07 -37.14 68.11
CA GLN A 2 -133.04 -35.79 67.51
C GLN A 2 -131.68 -35.08 67.29
N LEU A 3 -131.27 -34.85 66.03
CA LEU A 3 -131.48 -33.60 65.24
C LEU A 3 -130.73 -32.41 65.88
N GLN A 4 -129.92 -31.60 65.18
CA GLN A 4 -130.25 -30.95 63.92
C GLN A 4 -129.03 -30.18 63.35
N LYS A 5 -128.99 -30.09 62.02
CA LYS A 5 -128.22 -29.13 61.19
C LYS A 5 -128.52 -27.69 61.64
N SER A 6 -127.57 -26.75 61.56
CA SER A 6 -127.32 -25.80 60.44
C SER A 6 -126.52 -24.62 61.06
N LYS A 7 -125.70 -23.81 60.40
CA LYS A 7 -125.83 -23.12 59.11
C LYS A 7 -124.50 -22.41 58.79
N LEU A 8 -124.05 -22.48 57.53
CA LEU A 8 -123.01 -21.64 56.91
C LEU A 8 -123.54 -20.21 56.71
N VAL A 9 -122.67 -19.18 56.83
CA VAL A 9 -122.56 -18.00 55.93
C VAL A 9 -121.11 -17.48 55.93
N LEU A 10 -120.66 -17.09 54.74
CA LEU A 10 -119.33 -16.66 54.25
C LEU A 10 -119.05 -15.14 54.43
N LEU A 11 -117.75 -14.78 54.35
CA LEU A 11 -117.11 -13.67 53.58
C LEU A 11 -115.81 -13.24 54.32
N GLU A 12 -114.62 -13.64 53.84
CA GLU A 12 -113.75 -13.01 52.81
C GLU A 12 -112.78 -11.94 53.35
N ASP A 13 -111.50 -12.23 53.10
CA ASP A 13 -110.33 -11.38 52.84
C ASP A 13 -110.05 -10.09 53.65
N HIS A 14 -108.93 -10.12 54.39
CA HIS A 14 -107.86 -9.14 54.20
C HIS A 14 -106.51 -9.63 54.77
N ARG A 15 -105.50 -9.70 53.90
CA ARG A 15 -104.07 -9.57 54.27
C ARG A 15 -103.84 -8.18 54.86
N MET A 16 -103.08 -8.09 55.94
CA MET A 16 -102.07 -7.05 56.11
C MET A 16 -100.98 -7.52 57.07
N ASP A 17 -99.76 -7.29 56.62
CA ASP A 17 -98.51 -7.38 57.35
C ASP A 17 -98.60 -6.65 58.70
N THR A 18 -98.24 -7.35 59.77
CA THR A 18 -97.76 -6.71 60.99
C THR A 18 -96.36 -7.23 61.24
N PHE A 19 -95.39 -6.40 60.90
CA PHE A 19 -94.02 -6.50 61.35
C PHE A 19 -94.03 -6.54 62.88
N VAL A 20 -93.78 -7.72 63.46
CA VAL A 20 -93.56 -7.86 64.89
C VAL A 20 -92.18 -7.30 65.20
N HIS A 21 -92.15 -6.19 65.94
CA HIS A 21 -90.93 -5.55 66.41
C HIS A 21 -90.21 -6.53 67.36
N PRO A 22 -88.88 -6.71 67.29
CA PRO A 22 -88.15 -7.70 68.10
C PRO A 22 -88.25 -7.51 69.62
N ASN A 23 -88.77 -6.37 70.10
CA ASN A 23 -89.01 -6.12 71.52
C ASN A 23 -90.31 -6.77 72.04
N ASP A 24 -91.32 -7.00 71.19
CA ASP A 24 -92.61 -7.59 71.60
C ASP A 24 -92.51 -9.11 71.83
N VAL A 25 -91.52 -9.78 71.20
CA VAL A 25 -91.23 -11.22 71.39
C VAL A 25 -90.46 -11.45 72.69
N LEU A 26 -89.64 -10.48 73.13
CA LEU A 26 -88.91 -10.57 74.39
C LEU A 26 -89.83 -10.32 75.59
N GLU A 27 -90.77 -9.37 75.50
CA GLU A 27 -91.77 -9.16 76.56
C GLU A 27 -92.74 -10.34 76.73
N THR A 28 -93.12 -11.03 75.64
CA THR A 28 -93.96 -12.24 75.73
C THR A 28 -93.23 -13.43 76.36
N ILE A 29 -91.90 -13.52 76.23
CA ILE A 29 -91.11 -14.57 76.87
C ILE A 29 -90.97 -14.28 78.38
N ASP A 30 -90.75 -13.02 78.77
CA ASP A 30 -90.65 -12.64 80.19
C ASP A 30 -91.98 -12.81 80.94
N ILE A 31 -93.12 -12.54 80.30
CA ILE A 31 -94.45 -12.78 80.89
C ILE A 31 -94.76 -14.28 81.04
N VAL A 32 -94.26 -15.13 80.14
CA VAL A 32 -94.44 -16.60 80.22
C VAL A 32 -93.49 -17.26 81.23
N VAL A 33 -92.30 -16.69 81.45
CA VAL A 33 -91.32 -17.21 82.43
C VAL A 33 -91.64 -16.74 83.86
N LEU A 34 -92.28 -15.58 84.05
CA LEU A 34 -92.65 -15.06 85.38
C LEU A 34 -94.01 -15.55 85.92
N SER A 35 -94.86 -16.18 85.11
CA SER A 35 -96.25 -16.54 85.48
C SER A 35 -96.49 -18.02 85.85
N LYS A 36 -95.44 -18.85 85.98
CA LYS A 36 -95.60 -20.24 86.45
C LYS A 36 -94.67 -20.59 87.61
N ALA A 37 -95.30 -21.03 88.70
CA ALA A 37 -94.67 -21.54 89.90
C ALA A 37 -93.65 -22.66 89.60
N SER A 38 -92.43 -22.47 90.13
CA SER A 38 -91.33 -23.43 90.24
C SER A 38 -91.35 -24.61 89.24
N LEU A 39 -90.78 -24.40 88.05
CA LEU A 39 -90.43 -25.50 87.16
C LEU A 39 -89.54 -26.52 87.90
N SER A 40 -89.80 -27.80 87.67
CA SER A 40 -89.00 -28.88 88.23
C SER A 40 -87.55 -28.78 87.70
N LYS A 41 -86.55 -29.21 88.50
CA LYS A 41 -85.12 -29.21 88.08
C LYS A 41 -84.88 -29.84 86.70
N LEU A 42 -85.72 -30.79 86.31
CA LEU A 42 -85.67 -31.46 85.01
C LEU A 42 -86.10 -30.52 83.87
N GLU A 43 -87.17 -29.75 84.04
CA GLU A 43 -87.66 -28.80 83.03
C GLU A 43 -86.70 -27.62 82.87
N GLU A 44 -86.08 -27.16 83.97
CA GLU A 44 -85.02 -26.14 83.92
C GLU A 44 -83.79 -26.64 83.13
N MET A 45 -83.40 -27.90 83.32
CA MET A 45 -82.29 -28.51 82.58
C MET A 45 -82.64 -28.69 81.09
N ILE A 46 -83.86 -29.10 80.77
CA ILE A 46 -84.34 -29.23 79.38
C ILE A 46 -84.37 -27.86 78.69
N ALA A 47 -84.91 -26.83 79.35
CA ALA A 47 -84.92 -25.46 78.83
C ALA A 47 -83.50 -24.91 78.61
N LYS A 48 -82.58 -25.13 79.58
CA LYS A 48 -81.16 -24.78 79.44
C LYS A 48 -80.48 -25.52 78.28
N CYS A 49 -80.78 -26.81 78.08
CA CYS A 49 -80.25 -27.58 76.95
C CYS A 49 -80.78 -27.09 75.60
N ILE A 50 -82.07 -26.75 75.51
CA ILE A 50 -82.69 -26.21 74.28
C ILE A 50 -82.11 -24.83 73.97
N LEU A 51 -81.99 -23.94 74.97
CA LEU A 51 -81.41 -22.60 74.81
C LEU A 51 -79.93 -22.66 74.46
N LYS A 52 -79.16 -23.57 75.05
CA LYS A 52 -77.75 -23.76 74.69
C LYS A 52 -77.59 -24.30 73.26
N LYS A 53 -78.52 -25.14 72.80
CA LYS A 53 -78.54 -25.67 71.42
C LYS A 53 -78.96 -24.61 70.40
N SER A 54 -79.88 -23.71 70.74
CA SER A 54 -80.25 -22.58 69.87
C SER A 54 -79.15 -21.52 69.81
N ILE A 55 -78.47 -21.21 70.92
CA ILE A 55 -77.30 -20.31 70.96
C ILE A 55 -76.16 -20.85 70.08
N ASN A 56 -75.84 -22.15 70.19
CA ASN A 56 -74.81 -22.76 69.33
C ASN A 56 -75.19 -22.74 67.85
N ARG A 57 -76.47 -22.88 67.51
CA ARG A 57 -76.95 -22.73 66.12
C ARG A 57 -76.84 -21.29 65.62
N LEU A 58 -77.12 -20.31 66.48
CA LEU A 58 -76.97 -18.89 66.18
C LEU A 58 -75.49 -18.49 66.02
N SER A 59 -74.57 -19.05 66.82
CA SER A 59 -73.13 -18.76 66.66
C SER A 59 -72.56 -19.34 65.36
N ILE A 60 -73.05 -20.52 64.93
CA ILE A 60 -72.69 -21.09 63.63
C ILE A 60 -73.23 -20.24 62.48
N LEU A 61 -74.46 -19.73 62.59
CA LEU A 61 -75.03 -18.81 61.60
C LEU A 61 -74.26 -17.48 61.54
N GLN A 62 -73.79 -16.98 62.68
CA GLN A 62 -72.95 -15.78 62.76
C GLN A 62 -71.60 -15.97 62.06
N HIS A 63 -71.00 -17.17 62.10
CA HIS A 63 -69.73 -17.46 61.41
C HIS A 63 -69.90 -17.80 59.92
N LEU A 64 -71.12 -18.09 59.47
CA LEU A 64 -71.43 -18.36 58.05
C LEU A 64 -71.90 -17.12 57.28
N LEU A 65 -72.24 -16.04 57.97
CA LEU A 65 -72.50 -14.73 57.36
C LEU A 65 -71.19 -13.93 57.34
N PRO A 66 -70.54 -13.75 56.18
CA PRO A 66 -69.32 -12.95 56.10
C PRO A 66 -69.64 -11.50 56.49
N HIS A 67 -69.06 -11.06 57.61
CA HIS A 67 -68.92 -9.64 57.92
C HIS A 67 -67.95 -9.03 56.93
N SER A 68 -68.50 -8.43 55.89
CA SER A 68 -67.80 -7.41 55.11
C SER A 68 -68.70 -6.17 55.11
N GLU A 69 -68.23 -5.14 55.80
CA GLU A 69 -68.52 -3.75 55.49
C GLU A 69 -68.34 -3.57 53.98
N ILE A 70 -69.44 -3.44 53.25
CA ILE A 70 -69.42 -3.12 51.82
C ILE A 70 -70.16 -1.79 51.68
N GLU A 71 -69.36 -0.75 51.44
CA GLU A 71 -69.81 0.53 50.89
C GLU A 71 -70.70 0.28 49.68
N VAL A 72 -71.88 0.89 49.68
CA VAL A 72 -72.89 0.76 48.62
C VAL A 72 -72.41 1.46 47.34
N PRO A 73 -72.27 0.78 46.19
CA PRO A 73 -72.06 1.46 44.91
C PRO A 73 -73.42 1.83 44.29
N GLU A 74 -73.58 3.10 43.93
CA GLU A 74 -74.82 3.75 43.47
C GLU A 74 -75.44 3.27 42.13
N HIS A 75 -74.94 2.21 41.49
CA HIS A 75 -75.50 1.76 40.20
C HIS A 75 -75.70 0.25 40.15
N TYR A 76 -76.94 -0.17 39.88
CA TYR A 76 -77.34 -1.57 39.78
C TYR A 76 -76.68 -2.23 38.55
N GLN A 77 -75.71 -3.11 38.78
CA GLN A 77 -75.17 -3.99 37.74
C GLN A 77 -75.98 -5.28 37.68
N SER A 78 -76.32 -5.72 36.46
CA SER A 78 -77.08 -6.96 36.25
C SER A 78 -76.30 -8.19 36.71
N LEU A 79 -77.03 -9.14 37.31
CA LEU A 79 -76.53 -10.38 37.93
C LEU A 79 -75.41 -11.13 37.16
N PRO A 80 -75.39 -11.19 35.82
CA PRO A 80 -74.37 -11.96 35.09
C PRO A 80 -72.94 -11.42 35.22
N LEU A 81 -72.77 -10.10 35.38
CA LEU A 81 -71.45 -9.45 35.44
C LEU A 81 -70.79 -9.53 36.82
N ARG A 82 -71.58 -9.74 37.89
CA ARG A 82 -71.06 -9.93 39.26
C ARG A 82 -70.49 -11.33 39.48
N MET A 83 -70.85 -12.30 38.63
CA MET A 83 -70.41 -13.69 38.76
C MET A 83 -69.10 -14.02 38.04
N THR A 84 -68.54 -13.11 37.22
CA THR A 84 -67.33 -13.38 36.43
C THR A 84 -66.02 -13.11 37.20
N SER A 85 -66.05 -12.31 38.27
CA SER A 85 -64.88 -11.99 39.10
C SER A 85 -64.68 -12.92 40.30
N LEU A 86 -65.64 -13.81 40.60
CA LEU A 86 -65.40 -14.93 41.49
C LEU A 86 -64.62 -15.99 40.73
N LYS A 87 -63.29 -16.05 41.00
CA LYS A 87 -62.48 -17.25 40.75
C LYS A 87 -63.33 -18.45 41.08
N ARG A 88 -63.54 -19.30 40.06
CA ARG A 88 -64.27 -20.56 40.12
C ARG A 88 -63.78 -21.37 41.33
N ILE A 89 -64.39 -21.16 42.49
CA ILE A 89 -64.36 -22.13 43.56
C ILE A 89 -65.22 -23.24 42.96
N THR A 90 -64.56 -24.26 42.41
CA THR A 90 -65.21 -25.53 42.11
C THR A 90 -65.75 -26.06 43.43
N LEU A 91 -66.97 -25.65 43.74
CA LEU A 91 -67.83 -26.24 44.74
C LEU A 91 -68.07 -27.69 44.29
N PRO A 92 -67.75 -28.70 45.10
CA PRO A 92 -68.06 -30.08 44.78
C PRO A 92 -69.57 -30.24 44.58
N GLU A 93 -69.96 -30.92 43.49
CA GLU A 93 -71.34 -31.11 43.00
C GLU A 93 -72.24 -31.97 43.92
N ASP A 94 -71.83 -32.25 45.16
CA ASP A 94 -72.45 -33.25 46.05
C ASP A 94 -73.49 -32.72 47.05
N ARG A 95 -74.23 -31.65 46.74
CA ARG A 95 -75.30 -31.19 47.65
C ARG A 95 -76.56 -32.06 47.62
N GLU A 96 -76.86 -32.75 46.51
CA GLU A 96 -78.00 -33.68 46.46
C GLU A 96 -77.72 -34.98 47.23
N ASN A 97 -76.44 -35.39 47.31
CA ASN A 97 -76.01 -36.58 48.03
C ASN A 97 -75.71 -36.34 49.51
N TYR A 98 -75.45 -35.11 49.95
CA TYR A 98 -75.14 -34.85 51.36
C TYR A 98 -76.34 -35.16 52.27
N GLY A 99 -77.55 -34.75 51.86
CA GLY A 99 -78.79 -35.06 52.58
C GLY A 99 -79.09 -36.56 52.60
N VAL A 100 -78.94 -37.24 51.46
CA VAL A 100 -79.15 -38.69 51.30
C VAL A 100 -78.09 -39.49 52.07
N SER A 101 -76.83 -39.04 52.09
CA SER A 101 -75.74 -39.68 52.81
C SER A 101 -75.84 -39.45 54.31
N LEU A 102 -76.35 -38.29 54.76
CA LEU A 102 -76.67 -38.06 56.17
C LEU A 102 -77.82 -38.98 56.61
N LEU A 103 -78.88 -39.07 55.81
CA LEU A 103 -80.02 -39.97 56.06
C LEU A 103 -79.57 -41.43 56.11
N LYS A 104 -78.71 -41.88 55.19
CA LYS A 104 -78.12 -43.24 55.22
C LYS A 104 -77.24 -43.47 56.45
N LYS A 105 -76.48 -42.47 56.91
CA LYS A 105 -75.68 -42.57 58.14
C LYS A 105 -76.57 -42.62 59.39
N VAL A 106 -77.61 -41.79 59.44
CA VAL A 106 -78.60 -41.78 60.55
C VAL A 106 -79.37 -43.10 60.56
N GLN A 107 -79.83 -43.59 59.41
CA GLN A 107 -80.52 -44.88 59.30
C GLN A 107 -79.60 -46.03 59.72
N LYS A 108 -78.33 -46.05 59.27
CA LYS A 108 -77.34 -47.03 59.76
C LYS A 108 -77.13 -46.93 61.27
N GLY A 109 -77.05 -45.71 61.82
CA GLY A 109 -76.95 -45.48 63.27
C GLY A 109 -78.19 -45.95 64.05
N CYS A 110 -79.38 -45.69 63.53
CA CYS A 110 -80.64 -46.16 64.12
C CYS A 110 -80.79 -47.68 64.03
N SER A 111 -80.44 -48.30 62.91
CA SER A 111 -80.41 -49.76 62.75
C SER A 111 -79.36 -50.40 63.64
N PHE A 112 -78.19 -49.79 63.78
CA PHE A 112 -77.15 -50.24 64.70
C PHE A 112 -77.62 -50.16 66.16
N ALA A 113 -78.14 -49.00 66.58
CA ALA A 113 -78.69 -48.83 67.93
C ALA A 113 -79.86 -49.78 68.20
N HIS A 114 -80.73 -50.01 67.21
CA HIS A 114 -81.82 -50.98 67.32
C HIS A 114 -81.30 -52.40 67.47
N ASN A 115 -80.32 -52.82 66.66
CA ASN A 115 -79.71 -54.15 66.77
C ASN A 115 -78.99 -54.33 68.12
N VAL A 116 -78.25 -53.31 68.58
CA VAL A 116 -77.60 -53.35 69.90
C VAL A 116 -78.63 -53.45 71.02
N LEU A 117 -79.70 -52.67 70.98
CA LEU A 117 -80.77 -52.74 71.97
C LEU A 117 -81.55 -54.06 71.89
N TYR A 118 -81.76 -54.60 70.70
CA TYR A 118 -82.46 -55.87 70.50
C TYR A 118 -81.67 -57.04 71.06
N GLU A 119 -80.38 -57.16 70.69
CA GLU A 119 -79.48 -58.21 71.18
C GLU A 119 -79.25 -58.10 72.70
N THR A 120 -79.16 -56.89 73.25
CA THR A 120 -79.00 -56.69 74.70
C THR A 120 -80.26 -57.04 75.48
N VAL A 121 -81.46 -56.73 74.96
CA VAL A 121 -82.73 -57.15 75.57
C VAL A 121 -82.88 -58.66 75.51
N GLN A 122 -82.45 -59.30 74.42
CA GLN A 122 -82.40 -60.76 74.35
C GLN A 122 -81.43 -61.33 75.40
N GLU A 123 -80.20 -60.82 75.48
CA GLU A 123 -79.20 -61.26 76.46
C GLU A 123 -79.69 -61.10 77.90
N LEU A 124 -80.31 -59.96 78.23
CA LEU A 124 -80.93 -59.69 79.53
C LEU A 124 -82.05 -60.68 79.86
N SER A 125 -82.87 -61.07 78.88
CA SER A 125 -83.97 -62.02 79.09
C SER A 125 -83.50 -63.46 79.31
N PHE A 126 -82.38 -63.86 78.70
CA PHE A 126 -81.86 -65.23 78.78
C PHE A 126 -80.84 -65.44 79.90
N GLN A 127 -79.96 -64.47 80.15
CA GLN A 127 -78.78 -64.63 81.03
C GLN A 127 -78.70 -63.54 82.12
N GLY A 128 -79.45 -62.44 81.99
CA GLY A 128 -79.44 -61.34 82.96
C GLY A 128 -78.19 -60.45 82.91
N THR A 129 -77.31 -60.65 81.93
CA THR A 129 -76.09 -59.86 81.68
C THR A 129 -76.26 -58.90 80.49
N TYR A 130 -75.35 -57.92 80.38
CA TYR A 130 -75.35 -56.89 79.33
C TYR A 130 -74.04 -56.85 78.52
N SER A 131 -73.36 -57.99 78.38
CA SER A 131 -72.01 -58.08 77.79
C SER A 131 -71.95 -57.61 76.33
N TYR A 132 -73.02 -57.78 75.56
CA TYR A 132 -73.08 -57.31 74.17
C TYR A 132 -73.08 -55.79 74.05
N LEU A 133 -73.72 -55.08 74.99
CA LEU A 133 -73.66 -53.62 75.04
C LEU A 133 -72.24 -53.17 75.37
N GLU A 134 -71.62 -53.80 76.37
CA GLU A 134 -70.26 -53.48 76.80
C GLU A 134 -69.24 -53.71 75.67
N TYR A 135 -69.35 -54.84 74.96
CA TYR A 135 -68.52 -55.15 73.80
C TYR A 135 -68.66 -54.12 72.67
N THR A 136 -69.90 -53.76 72.31
CA THR A 136 -70.15 -52.78 71.24
C THR A 136 -69.70 -51.37 71.61
N LEU A 137 -69.82 -50.99 72.88
CA LEU A 137 -69.30 -49.72 73.40
C LEU A 137 -67.77 -49.71 73.42
N CYS A 138 -67.12 -50.83 73.74
CA CYS A 138 -65.68 -51.00 73.61
C CYS A 138 -65.19 -50.87 72.17
N LEU A 139 -65.88 -51.47 71.20
CA LEU A 139 -65.55 -51.33 69.77
C LEU A 139 -65.70 -49.89 69.26
N GLU A 140 -66.78 -49.20 69.64
CA GLU A 140 -66.99 -47.80 69.25
C GLU A 140 -65.91 -46.89 69.85
N ASN A 141 -65.49 -47.15 71.09
CA ASN A 141 -64.38 -46.43 71.72
C ASN A 141 -63.06 -46.71 70.98
N LEU A 142 -62.78 -47.95 70.58
CA LEU A 142 -61.60 -48.30 69.78
C LEU A 142 -61.60 -47.55 68.43
N HIS A 143 -62.73 -47.53 67.73
CA HIS A 143 -62.86 -46.77 66.49
C HIS A 143 -62.65 -45.27 66.67
N ARG A 144 -63.09 -44.68 67.78
CA ARG A 144 -62.79 -43.28 68.10
C ARG A 144 -61.31 -43.04 68.37
N PHE A 145 -60.62 -43.98 69.00
CA PHE A 145 -59.18 -43.91 69.19
C PHE A 145 -58.43 -44.02 67.85
N ASP A 146 -58.81 -44.94 66.98
CA ASP A 146 -58.22 -45.07 65.63
C ASP A 146 -58.46 -43.79 64.80
N ASP A 147 -59.67 -43.23 64.82
CA ASP A 147 -59.98 -41.96 64.14
C ASP A 147 -59.16 -40.78 64.70
N PHE A 148 -58.89 -40.78 66.01
CA PHE A 148 -58.02 -39.79 66.64
C PHE A 148 -56.57 -39.94 66.17
N ILE A 149 -56.05 -41.17 66.14
CA ILE A 149 -54.69 -41.47 65.65
C ILE A 149 -54.55 -41.06 64.18
N LEU A 150 -55.51 -41.43 63.32
CA LEU A 150 -55.47 -41.10 61.90
C LEU A 150 -55.51 -39.58 61.64
N LYS A 151 -56.29 -38.84 62.43
CA LYS A 151 -56.29 -37.37 62.37
C LYS A 151 -54.96 -36.78 62.82
N GLN A 152 -54.39 -37.30 63.90
CA GLN A 152 -53.08 -36.85 64.37
C GLN A 152 -51.99 -37.13 63.32
N ASP A 153 -51.95 -38.34 62.76
CA ASP A 153 -51.03 -38.72 61.68
C ASP A 153 -51.20 -37.85 60.43
N SER A 154 -52.43 -37.46 60.09
CA SER A 154 -52.70 -36.56 58.97
C SER A 154 -52.14 -35.16 59.23
N LEU A 155 -52.29 -34.63 60.45
CA LEU A 155 -51.74 -33.34 60.84
C LEU A 155 -50.21 -33.36 60.81
N ASP A 156 -49.60 -34.43 61.32
CA ASP A 156 -48.14 -34.59 61.35
C ASP A 156 -47.57 -34.70 59.92
N LYS A 157 -48.26 -35.41 59.02
CA LYS A 157 -47.91 -35.49 57.60
C LYS A 157 -48.06 -34.13 56.91
N ASP A 158 -49.14 -33.41 57.17
CA ASP A 158 -49.36 -32.08 56.59
C ASP A 158 -48.31 -31.08 57.06
N GLN A 159 -47.92 -31.13 58.34
CA GLN A 159 -46.80 -30.34 58.87
C GLN A 159 -45.48 -30.70 58.18
N LEU A 160 -45.20 -32.00 58.00
CA LEU A 160 -43.99 -32.44 57.28
C LEU A 160 -44.00 -31.97 55.82
N VAL A 161 -45.14 -32.03 55.14
CA VAL A 161 -45.28 -31.54 53.76
C VAL A 161 -45.06 -30.03 53.69
N CYS A 162 -45.57 -29.25 54.64
CA CYS A 162 -45.29 -27.82 54.73
C CYS A 162 -43.79 -27.56 54.93
N LEU A 163 -43.14 -28.22 55.88
CA LEU A 163 -41.70 -28.08 56.11
C LEU A 163 -40.85 -28.46 54.90
N LEU A 164 -41.24 -29.51 54.16
CA LEU A 164 -40.56 -29.89 52.93
C LEU A 164 -40.77 -28.86 51.81
N LYS A 165 -41.97 -28.30 51.68
CA LYS A 165 -42.24 -27.20 50.74
C LYS A 165 -41.38 -25.98 51.06
N ASP A 166 -41.31 -25.58 52.33
CA ASP A 166 -40.49 -24.45 52.78
C ASP A 166 -39.00 -24.68 52.49
N LYS A 167 -38.48 -25.89 52.79
CA LYS A 167 -37.11 -26.25 52.41
C LYS A 167 -36.86 -26.20 50.91
N ILE A 168 -37.82 -26.64 50.09
CA ILE A 168 -37.70 -26.58 48.63
C ILE A 168 -37.69 -25.13 48.15
N THR A 169 -38.54 -24.25 48.71
CA THR A 169 -38.55 -22.83 48.36
C THR A 169 -37.26 -22.14 48.75
N ASP A 170 -36.74 -22.42 49.95
CA ASP A 170 -35.46 -21.88 50.44
C ASP A 170 -34.30 -22.33 49.55
N LEU A 171 -34.24 -23.62 49.18
CA LEU A 171 -33.21 -24.14 48.28
C LEU A 171 -33.29 -23.49 46.89
N LYS A 172 -34.50 -23.28 46.35
CA LYS A 172 -34.69 -22.59 45.07
C LYS A 172 -34.22 -21.14 45.13
N GLU A 173 -34.53 -20.43 46.21
CA GLU A 173 -34.10 -19.05 46.39
C GLU A 173 -32.58 -18.96 46.52
N ASN A 174 -31.98 -19.85 47.32
CA ASN A 174 -30.53 -19.93 47.48
C ASN A 174 -29.84 -20.26 46.15
N PHE A 175 -30.38 -21.21 45.37
CA PHE A 175 -29.86 -21.54 44.05
C PHE A 175 -29.89 -20.33 43.11
N LYS A 176 -31.02 -19.60 43.08
CA LYS A 176 -31.15 -18.38 42.28
C LYS A 176 -30.17 -17.28 42.70
N LYS A 177 -29.92 -17.13 44.01
CA LYS A 177 -28.89 -16.21 44.54
C LYS A 177 -27.50 -16.61 44.07
N THR A 178 -27.14 -17.89 44.16
CA THR A 178 -25.83 -18.38 43.71
C THR A 178 -25.66 -18.27 42.20
N GLU A 179 -26.69 -18.57 41.42
CA GLU A 179 -26.69 -18.43 39.97
C GLU A 179 -26.51 -16.97 39.56
N SER A 180 -27.26 -16.04 40.18
CA SER A 180 -27.13 -14.61 39.93
C SER A 180 -25.73 -14.09 40.30
N TYR A 181 -25.15 -14.55 41.40
CA TYR A 181 -23.79 -14.19 41.80
C TYR A 181 -22.74 -14.69 40.80
N LEU A 182 -22.81 -15.97 40.41
CA LEU A 182 -21.89 -16.56 39.44
C LEU A 182 -22.03 -15.92 38.05
N SER A 183 -23.26 -15.66 37.59
CA SER A 183 -23.51 -14.96 36.34
C SER A 183 -22.93 -13.56 36.35
N GLY A 184 -23.11 -12.79 37.44
CA GLY A 184 -22.55 -11.45 37.57
C GLY A 184 -21.01 -11.44 37.66
N MET A 185 -20.40 -12.45 38.29
CA MET A 185 -18.94 -12.61 38.26
C MET A 185 -18.42 -12.96 36.86
N MET A 186 -19.08 -13.91 36.19
CA MET A 186 -18.71 -14.34 34.85
C MET A 186 -18.80 -13.18 33.84
N GLU A 187 -19.87 -12.37 33.92
CA GLU A 187 -20.04 -11.17 33.10
C GLU A 187 -18.85 -10.21 33.28
N ARG A 188 -18.47 -9.88 34.52
CA ARG A 188 -17.31 -9.01 34.78
C ARG A 188 -15.99 -9.60 34.29
N CYS A 189 -15.77 -10.90 34.47
CA CYS A 189 -14.57 -11.57 33.98
C CYS A 189 -14.50 -11.54 32.45
N LEU A 190 -15.63 -11.75 31.77
CA LEU A 190 -15.71 -11.66 30.31
C LEU A 190 -15.51 -10.23 29.81
N GLU A 191 -16.15 -9.24 30.44
CA GLU A 191 -15.94 -7.82 30.13
C GLU A 191 -14.46 -7.42 30.28
N GLN A 192 -13.83 -7.82 31.39
CA GLN A 192 -12.41 -7.55 31.62
C GLN A 192 -11.51 -8.24 30.59
N ALA A 193 -11.80 -9.49 30.23
CA ALA A 193 -11.04 -10.22 29.22
C ALA A 193 -11.18 -9.59 27.83
N VAL A 194 -12.38 -9.11 27.46
CA VAL A 194 -12.62 -8.41 26.18
C VAL A 194 -11.89 -7.08 26.16
N ILE A 195 -11.97 -6.29 27.23
CA ILE A 195 -11.25 -5.01 27.34
C ILE A 195 -9.74 -5.25 27.27
N GLN A 196 -9.22 -6.24 27.99
CA GLN A 196 -7.79 -6.56 27.96
C GLN A 196 -7.33 -6.99 26.56
N ALA A 197 -8.08 -7.89 25.91
CA ALA A 197 -7.76 -8.33 24.55
C ALA A 197 -7.79 -7.17 23.54
N TYR A 198 -8.74 -6.23 23.68
CA TYR A 198 -8.80 -5.02 22.86
C TYR A 198 -7.59 -4.12 23.10
N VAL A 199 -7.23 -3.86 24.36
CA VAL A 199 -6.06 -3.05 24.72
C VAL A 199 -4.77 -3.71 24.21
N ASP A 200 -4.62 -5.02 24.36
CA ASP A 200 -3.46 -5.77 23.87
C ASP A 200 -3.36 -5.72 22.35
N SER A 201 -4.50 -5.83 21.65
CA SER A 201 -4.57 -5.69 20.19
C SER A 201 -4.17 -4.29 19.73
N GLU A 202 -4.76 -3.25 20.31
CA GLU A 202 -4.47 -1.85 19.99
C GLU A 202 -3.02 -1.46 20.29
N THR A 203 -2.49 -1.90 21.44
CA THR A 203 -1.09 -1.65 21.79
C THR A 203 -0.14 -2.40 20.87
N SER A 204 -0.47 -3.64 20.47
CA SER A 204 0.28 -4.38 19.47
C SER A 204 0.30 -3.65 18.12
N ILE A 205 -0.86 -3.19 17.63
CA ILE A 205 -0.95 -2.42 16.37
C ILE A 205 -0.07 -1.17 16.46
N ARG A 206 -0.25 -0.35 17.49
CA ARG A 206 0.55 0.87 17.69
C ARG A 206 2.05 0.58 17.79
N ASN A 207 2.45 -0.49 18.47
CA ASN A 207 3.85 -0.89 18.57
C ASN A 207 4.41 -1.29 17.20
N THR A 208 3.65 -2.05 16.41
CA THR A 208 4.07 -2.43 15.06
C THR A 208 4.22 -1.22 14.14
N GLU A 209 3.31 -0.24 14.23
CA GLU A 209 3.39 1.02 13.47
C GLU A 209 4.63 1.82 13.84
N VAL A 210 4.93 1.98 15.14
CA VAL A 210 6.13 2.69 15.61
C VAL A 210 7.41 1.99 15.12
N ILE A 211 7.45 0.65 15.16
CA ILE A 211 8.59 -0.12 14.65
C ILE A 211 8.75 0.10 13.14
N GLN A 212 7.66 0.04 12.38
CA GLN A 212 7.68 0.28 10.93
C GLN A 212 8.15 1.71 10.61
N GLN A 213 7.60 2.71 11.29
CA GLN A 213 7.99 4.11 11.10
C GLN A 213 9.47 4.32 11.45
N THR A 214 9.96 3.71 12.53
CA THR A 214 11.37 3.79 12.91
C THR A 214 12.28 3.15 11.85
N ARG A 215 11.87 2.01 11.27
CA ARG A 215 12.61 1.36 10.18
C ARG A 215 12.66 2.24 8.92
N LEU A 216 11.54 2.85 8.55
CA LEU A 216 11.47 3.79 7.43
C LEU A 216 12.39 4.99 7.68
N ASN A 217 12.28 5.64 8.84
CA ASN A 217 13.12 6.77 9.21
C ASN A 217 14.62 6.42 9.19
N GLN A 218 15.00 5.24 9.68
CA GLN A 218 16.38 4.74 9.62
C GLN A 218 16.85 4.48 8.18
N ASN A 219 15.97 3.95 7.33
CA ASN A 219 16.27 3.73 5.92
C ASN A 219 16.46 5.06 5.20
N ASP A 220 15.55 6.02 5.41
CA ASP A 220 15.62 7.37 4.84
C ASP A 220 16.87 8.12 5.27
N LEU A 221 17.33 7.93 6.51
CA LEU A 221 18.58 8.51 6.99
C LEU A 221 19.79 7.90 6.26
N LYS A 222 19.85 6.57 6.15
CA LYS A 222 20.92 5.87 5.41
C LYS A 222 20.92 6.24 3.92
N LEU A 223 19.75 6.41 3.32
CA LEU A 223 19.63 6.86 1.93
C LEU A 223 20.15 8.29 1.77
N ARG A 224 19.76 9.21 2.66
CA ARG A 224 20.26 10.59 2.66
C ARG A 224 21.77 10.67 2.87
N GLU A 225 22.36 9.81 3.70
CA GLU A 225 23.82 9.75 3.87
C GLU A 225 24.53 9.30 2.59
N LYS A 226 24.00 8.27 1.91
CA LYS A 226 24.54 7.81 0.63
C LYS A 226 24.38 8.88 -0.46
N GLU A 227 23.23 9.53 -0.51
CA GLU A 227 22.97 10.63 -1.45
C GLU A 227 23.96 11.78 -1.22
N LYS A 228 24.16 12.21 0.02
CA LYS A 228 25.18 13.23 0.37
C LYS A 228 26.59 12.80 -0.04
N ALA A 229 26.96 11.53 0.18
CA ALA A 229 28.27 11.03 -0.22
C ALA A 229 28.45 11.08 -1.75
N VAL A 230 27.40 10.73 -2.51
CA VAL A 230 27.41 10.83 -3.98
C VAL A 230 27.48 12.28 -4.44
N ILE A 231 26.75 13.20 -3.79
CA ILE A 231 26.83 14.64 -4.10
C ILE A 231 28.25 15.16 -3.88
N ILE A 232 28.85 14.87 -2.71
CA ILE A 232 30.23 15.28 -2.41
C ILE A 232 31.23 14.71 -3.43
N ALA A 233 31.08 13.44 -3.80
CA ALA A 233 31.94 12.83 -4.82
C ALA A 233 31.76 13.51 -6.19
N THR A 234 30.52 13.77 -6.59
CA THR A 234 30.19 14.48 -7.83
C THR A 234 30.78 15.89 -7.84
N ASP A 235 30.66 16.62 -6.74
CA ASP A 235 31.23 17.96 -6.59
C ASP A 235 32.76 17.93 -6.66
N SER A 236 33.41 16.93 -6.05
CA SER A 236 34.87 16.75 -6.16
C SER A 236 35.29 16.49 -7.61
N TYR A 237 34.60 15.61 -8.34
CA TYR A 237 34.88 15.36 -9.75
C TYR A 237 34.63 16.58 -10.63
N ASN A 238 33.60 17.39 -10.32
CA ASN A 238 33.34 18.64 -11.04
C ASN A 238 34.47 19.66 -10.80
N LEU A 239 34.98 19.77 -9.56
CA LEU A 239 36.12 20.63 -9.25
C LEU A 239 37.38 20.18 -9.98
N ASP A 240 37.66 18.87 -9.99
CA ASP A 240 38.79 18.30 -10.72
C ASP A 240 38.67 18.57 -12.23
N ALA A 241 37.48 18.40 -12.81
CA ALA A 241 37.24 18.68 -14.21
C ALA A 241 37.39 20.17 -14.55
N ILE A 242 36.98 21.08 -13.67
CA ILE A 242 37.19 22.53 -13.85
C ILE A 242 38.69 22.84 -13.86
N GLU A 243 39.46 22.26 -12.94
CA GLU A 243 40.91 22.47 -12.86
C GLU A 243 41.64 21.88 -14.07
N GLU A 244 41.26 20.67 -14.50
CA GLU A 244 41.80 20.05 -15.72
C GLU A 244 41.51 20.91 -16.96
N ASN A 245 40.28 21.41 -17.10
CA ASN A 245 39.92 22.30 -18.21
C ASN A 245 40.71 23.61 -18.19
N ARG A 246 40.99 24.16 -16.99
CA ARG A 246 41.83 25.35 -16.82
C ARG A 246 43.27 25.07 -17.26
N ILE A 247 43.84 23.95 -16.82
CA ILE A 247 45.19 23.52 -17.22
C ILE A 247 45.24 23.28 -18.73
N ASN A 248 44.26 22.59 -19.31
CA ASN A 248 44.20 22.34 -20.74
C ASN A 248 44.15 23.65 -21.54
N SER A 249 43.35 24.63 -21.10
CA SER A 249 43.27 25.95 -21.73
C SER A 249 44.63 26.68 -21.71
N GLU A 250 45.37 26.59 -20.61
CA GLU A 250 46.71 27.17 -20.48
C GLU A 250 47.71 26.47 -21.42
N VAL A 251 47.67 25.13 -21.48
CA VAL A 251 48.51 24.35 -22.40
C VAL A 251 48.21 24.70 -23.85
N GLU A 252 46.94 24.78 -24.24
CA GLU A 252 46.52 25.20 -25.57
C GLU A 252 47.02 26.61 -25.91
N HIS A 253 46.92 27.55 -24.96
CA HIS A 253 47.42 28.90 -25.13
C HIS A 253 48.94 28.93 -25.36
N GLN A 254 49.70 28.16 -24.58
CA GLN A 254 51.16 28.04 -24.74
C GLN A 254 51.53 27.40 -26.07
N LEU A 255 50.83 26.35 -26.49
CA LEU A 255 51.04 25.71 -27.79
C LEU A 255 50.74 26.68 -28.94
N TYR A 256 49.66 27.45 -28.85
CA TYR A 256 49.32 28.46 -29.85
C TYR A 256 50.38 29.57 -29.92
N TYR A 257 50.84 30.05 -28.75
CA TYR A 257 51.90 31.06 -28.66
C TYR A 257 53.21 30.57 -29.30
N MET A 258 53.65 29.35 -28.97
CA MET A 258 54.85 28.74 -29.53
C MET A 258 54.72 28.51 -31.04
N THR A 259 53.57 28.02 -31.49
CA THR A 259 53.26 27.87 -32.92
C THR A 259 53.35 29.20 -33.65
N SER A 260 52.81 30.28 -33.08
CA SER A 260 52.89 31.63 -33.65
C SER A 260 54.33 32.13 -33.76
N ILE A 261 55.17 31.89 -32.74
CA ILE A 261 56.60 32.25 -32.79
C ILE A 261 57.32 31.49 -33.90
N LEU A 262 57.09 30.17 -33.98
CA LEU A 262 57.72 29.33 -34.99
C LEU A 262 57.27 29.74 -36.39
N GLN A 263 55.98 30.03 -36.59
CA GLN A 263 55.46 30.53 -37.85
C GLN A 263 56.14 31.85 -38.25
N LYS A 264 56.22 32.83 -37.34
CA LYS A 264 56.91 34.11 -37.61
C LYS A 264 58.39 33.91 -37.95
N ARG A 265 59.06 32.93 -37.33
CA ARG A 265 60.47 32.61 -37.64
C ARG A 265 60.59 31.97 -39.02
N LEU A 266 59.69 31.07 -39.36
CA LEU A 266 59.62 30.43 -40.67
C LEU A 266 59.39 31.48 -41.77
N ASP A 267 58.42 32.38 -41.58
CA ASP A 267 58.11 33.46 -42.52
C ASP A 267 59.32 34.38 -42.74
N LYS A 268 60.06 34.72 -41.67
CA LYS A 268 61.31 35.49 -41.77
C LYS A 268 62.38 34.79 -42.61
N ILE A 269 62.58 33.49 -42.40
CA ILE A 269 63.57 32.71 -43.15
C ILE A 269 63.14 32.58 -44.61
N SER A 270 61.86 32.31 -44.85
CA SER A 270 61.26 32.23 -46.19
C SER A 270 61.43 33.53 -46.96
N ASN A 271 61.09 34.67 -46.35
CA ASN A 271 61.24 35.98 -46.96
C ASN A 271 62.70 36.28 -47.28
N ARG A 272 63.64 35.97 -46.37
CA ARG A 272 65.07 36.15 -46.64
C ARG A 272 65.51 35.31 -47.84
N TYR A 273 65.14 34.03 -47.88
CA TYR A 273 65.50 33.15 -48.99
C TYR A 273 64.92 33.64 -50.31
N ASN A 274 63.66 34.08 -50.33
CA ASN A 274 63.03 34.65 -51.53
C ASN A 274 63.78 35.91 -52.01
N THR A 275 64.15 36.82 -51.09
CA THR A 275 64.95 38.00 -51.47
C THR A 275 66.33 37.63 -52.00
N GLU A 276 66.99 36.62 -51.42
CA GLU A 276 68.29 36.14 -51.92
C GLU A 276 68.15 35.54 -53.32
N VAL A 277 67.12 34.72 -53.56
CA VAL A 277 66.80 34.16 -54.89
C VAL A 277 66.54 35.28 -55.90
N GLU A 278 65.70 36.26 -55.57
CA GLU A 278 65.43 37.42 -56.45
C GLU A 278 66.72 38.18 -56.78
N THR A 279 67.61 38.39 -55.79
CA THR A 279 68.88 39.08 -56.05
C THR A 279 69.82 38.28 -56.95
N LEU A 280 69.85 36.95 -56.79
CA LEU A 280 70.64 36.06 -57.63
C LEU A 280 70.08 36.01 -59.05
N ASP A 281 68.76 35.97 -59.22
CA ASP A 281 68.13 36.00 -60.54
C ASP A 281 68.45 37.31 -61.28
N VAL A 282 68.40 38.45 -60.59
CA VAL A 282 68.83 39.74 -61.14
C VAL A 282 70.31 39.71 -61.53
N ALA A 283 71.18 39.17 -60.68
CA ALA A 283 72.61 39.05 -60.99
C ALA A 283 72.87 38.13 -62.20
N ILE A 284 72.15 37.00 -62.31
CA ILE A 284 72.22 36.10 -63.46
C ILE A 284 71.79 36.82 -64.73
N LEU A 285 70.70 37.59 -64.69
CA LEU A 285 70.24 38.38 -65.84
C LEU A 285 71.28 39.42 -66.28
N GLN A 286 71.89 40.14 -65.32
CA GLN A 286 72.95 41.10 -65.62
C GLN A 286 74.19 40.42 -66.22
N LEU A 287 74.60 39.27 -65.69
CA LEU A 287 75.74 38.51 -66.22
C LEU A 287 75.45 37.97 -67.63
N LYS A 288 74.23 37.50 -67.91
CA LYS A 288 73.81 37.10 -69.25
C LYS A 288 73.86 38.28 -70.23
N SER A 289 73.31 39.44 -69.84
CA SER A 289 73.39 40.66 -70.65
C SER A 289 74.84 41.04 -70.98
N LYS A 290 75.74 41.05 -69.99
CA LYS A 290 77.17 41.33 -70.20
C LYS A 290 77.84 40.28 -71.08
N GLN A 291 77.48 39.02 -70.93
CA GLN A 291 78.00 37.94 -71.77
C GLN A 291 77.59 38.15 -73.23
N ASP A 292 76.35 38.54 -73.48
CA ASP A 292 75.85 38.80 -74.83
C ASP A 292 76.49 40.06 -75.44
N GLU A 293 76.67 41.14 -74.65
CA GLU A 293 77.46 42.31 -75.06
C GLU A 293 78.90 41.94 -75.46
N GLN A 294 79.55 41.08 -74.66
CA GLN A 294 80.89 40.59 -74.98
C GLN A 294 80.90 39.77 -76.27
N LYS A 295 79.92 38.89 -76.49
CA LYS A 295 79.79 38.13 -77.75
C LYS A 295 79.62 39.08 -78.94
N GLU A 296 78.78 40.10 -78.83
CA GLU A 296 78.62 41.12 -79.88
C GLU A 296 79.93 41.86 -80.16
N HIS A 297 80.67 42.23 -79.11
CA HIS A 297 81.97 42.88 -79.26
C HIS A 297 83.00 41.96 -79.94
N PHE A 298 83.02 40.67 -79.60
CA PHE A 298 83.86 39.68 -80.28
C PHE A 298 83.51 39.51 -81.76
N ILE A 299 82.22 39.49 -82.11
CA ILE A 299 81.76 39.43 -83.50
C ILE A 299 82.26 40.66 -84.26
N LYS A 300 82.06 41.87 -83.72
CA LYS A 300 82.54 43.13 -84.34
C LYS A 300 84.06 43.14 -84.54
N LEU A 301 84.83 42.70 -83.54
CA LEU A 301 86.29 42.57 -83.64
C LEU A 301 86.71 41.56 -84.71
N PHE A 302 86.00 40.44 -84.80
CA PHE A 302 86.27 39.41 -85.78
C PHE A 302 86.00 39.88 -87.20
N ASP A 303 84.90 40.63 -87.41
CA ASP A 303 84.58 41.26 -88.69
C ASP A 303 85.65 42.30 -89.07
N LEU A 304 86.05 43.17 -88.15
CA LEU A 304 87.15 44.13 -88.37
C LEU A 304 88.50 43.44 -88.67
N TYR A 305 88.78 42.31 -88.02
CA TYR A 305 89.97 41.53 -88.29
C TYR A 305 89.92 40.94 -89.70
N ARG A 306 88.76 40.40 -90.12
CA ARG A 306 88.56 39.90 -91.49
C ARG A 306 88.79 41.00 -92.52
N GLU A 307 88.18 42.18 -92.34
CA GLU A 307 88.37 43.33 -93.23
C GLU A 307 89.85 43.73 -93.34
N ARG A 308 90.58 43.78 -92.22
CA ARG A 308 92.02 44.09 -92.22
C ARG A 308 92.84 43.00 -92.89
N GLN A 309 92.49 41.74 -92.69
CA GLN A 309 93.16 40.62 -93.35
C GLN A 309 92.97 40.69 -94.86
N GLU A 310 91.76 41.03 -95.34
CA GLU A 310 91.50 41.24 -96.77
C GLU A 310 92.37 42.36 -97.35
N ILE A 311 92.56 43.48 -96.63
CA ILE A 311 93.46 44.56 -97.04
C ILE A 311 94.92 44.08 -97.12
N VAL A 312 95.38 43.33 -96.11
CA VAL A 312 96.74 42.78 -96.09
C VAL A 312 96.96 41.82 -97.26
N ASP A 313 95.99 40.94 -97.54
CA ASP A 313 96.06 39.99 -98.65
C ASP A 313 96.09 40.72 -100.01
N VAL A 314 95.34 41.82 -100.16
CA VAL A 314 95.41 42.68 -101.37
C VAL A 314 96.79 43.32 -101.50
N LEU A 315 97.32 43.93 -100.44
CA LEU A 315 98.65 44.54 -100.46
C LEU A 315 99.75 43.52 -100.75
N GLN A 316 99.63 42.30 -100.23
CA GLN A 316 100.58 41.23 -100.50
C GLN A 316 100.53 40.81 -101.97
N LYS A 317 99.34 40.67 -102.56
CA LYS A 317 99.19 40.43 -104.00
C LYS A 317 99.79 41.56 -104.83
N GLU A 318 99.55 42.83 -104.47
CA GLU A 318 100.16 43.98 -105.16
C GLU A 318 101.68 44.00 -105.05
N MET A 319 102.23 43.66 -103.88
CA MET A 319 103.67 43.51 -103.68
C MET A 319 104.26 42.42 -104.57
N GLU A 320 103.62 41.26 -104.64
CA GLU A 320 104.03 40.15 -105.51
C GLU A 320 103.98 40.53 -107.00
N VAL A 321 102.97 41.29 -107.42
CA VAL A 321 102.88 41.83 -108.79
C VAL A 321 104.03 42.81 -109.06
N ARG A 322 104.27 43.76 -108.16
CA ARG A 322 105.39 44.71 -108.28
C ARG A 322 106.74 44.00 -108.33
N GLU A 323 106.95 42.98 -107.52
CA GLU A 323 108.19 42.20 -107.52
C GLU A 323 108.40 41.48 -108.85
N LYS A 324 107.35 40.87 -109.43
CA LYS A 324 107.40 40.28 -110.77
C LYS A 324 107.74 41.32 -111.85
N GLU A 325 107.12 42.50 -111.81
CA GLU A 325 107.47 43.59 -112.75
C GLU A 325 108.92 44.05 -112.60
N PHE A 326 109.43 44.16 -111.37
CA PHE A 326 110.83 44.50 -111.13
C PHE A 326 111.78 43.41 -111.66
N GLU A 327 111.43 42.13 -111.51
CA GLU A 327 112.23 41.04 -112.03
C GLU A 327 112.18 41.00 -113.57
N GLU A 328 111.03 41.25 -114.18
CA GLU A 328 110.91 41.43 -115.64
C GLU A 328 111.75 42.61 -116.14
N LYS A 329 111.68 43.78 -115.48
CA LYS A 329 112.53 44.94 -115.80
C LYS A 329 114.00 44.61 -115.62
N ARG A 330 114.38 43.83 -114.62
CA ARG A 330 115.77 43.34 -114.44
C ARG A 330 116.21 42.45 -115.59
N ILE A 331 115.35 41.53 -116.05
CA ILE A 331 115.62 40.67 -117.21
C ILE A 331 115.77 41.52 -118.48
N GLN A 332 114.86 42.49 -118.71
CA GLN A 332 114.93 43.42 -119.83
C GLN A 332 116.21 44.26 -119.79
N ASN A 333 116.56 44.85 -118.64
CA ASN A 333 117.80 45.62 -118.48
C ASN A 333 119.04 44.77 -118.73
N ARG A 334 119.07 43.52 -118.23
CA ARG A 334 120.14 42.56 -118.55
C ARG A 334 120.21 42.31 -120.07
N ALA A 335 119.08 42.08 -120.73
CA ALA A 335 119.03 41.90 -122.18
C ALA A 335 119.54 43.15 -122.93
N VAL A 336 119.14 44.35 -122.53
CA VAL A 336 119.62 45.62 -123.09
C VAL A 336 121.14 45.76 -122.93
N ILE A 337 121.68 45.46 -121.75
CA ILE A 337 123.14 45.48 -121.52
C ILE A 337 123.86 44.50 -122.44
N VAL A 338 123.33 43.28 -122.60
CA VAL A 338 123.90 42.26 -123.50
C VAL A 338 123.85 42.73 -124.96
N ILE A 339 122.74 43.31 -125.41
CA ILE A 339 122.60 43.88 -126.76
C ILE A 339 123.58 45.04 -126.95
N GLN A 340 123.71 45.94 -125.97
CA GLN A 340 124.67 47.05 -126.01
C GLN A 340 126.12 46.56 -126.04
N GLN A 341 126.47 45.55 -125.24
CA GLN A 341 127.79 44.93 -125.26
C GLN A 341 128.08 44.26 -126.60
N TRP A 342 127.10 43.55 -127.17
CA TRP A 342 127.21 42.94 -128.50
C TRP A 342 127.42 44.00 -129.59
N TRP A 343 126.65 45.09 -129.58
CA TRP A 343 126.83 46.21 -130.50
C TRP A 343 128.16 46.92 -130.33
N ARG A 344 128.58 47.21 -129.09
CA ARG A 344 129.91 47.78 -128.79
C ARG A 344 131.02 46.86 -129.28
N HIS A 345 130.89 45.54 -129.09
CA HIS A 345 131.85 44.56 -129.59
C HIS A 345 131.90 44.52 -131.12
N ILE A 346 130.76 44.58 -131.80
CA ILE A 346 130.70 44.67 -133.27
C ILE A 346 131.34 45.96 -133.78
N MET A 347 131.06 47.10 -133.15
CA MET A 347 131.67 48.39 -133.49
C MET A 347 133.19 48.38 -133.26
N PHE A 348 133.64 47.81 -132.14
CA PHE A 348 135.05 47.61 -131.84
C PHE A 348 135.73 46.67 -132.85
N MET A 349 135.08 45.57 -133.23
CA MET A 349 135.58 44.65 -134.25
C MET A 349 135.63 45.32 -135.63
N LYS A 350 134.68 46.20 -135.99
CA LYS A 350 134.77 47.03 -137.21
C LYS A 350 135.98 47.97 -137.16
N LEU A 351 136.24 48.63 -136.02
CA LEU A 351 137.41 49.50 -135.83
C LEU A 351 138.73 48.72 -135.91
N ILE A 352 138.80 47.55 -135.28
CA ILE A 352 139.94 46.62 -135.39
C ILE A 352 140.12 46.15 -136.84
N LYS A 353 139.03 45.88 -137.58
CA LYS A 353 139.11 45.45 -138.99
C LYS A 353 139.65 46.55 -139.91
N HIS A 354 139.46 47.84 -139.58
CA HIS A 354 140.13 48.95 -140.27
C HIS A 354 141.59 49.13 -139.84
N MET A 355 141.95 48.86 -138.59
CA MET A 355 143.35 48.94 -138.12
C MET A 355 144.24 47.77 -138.60
N ILE A 356 143.65 46.61 -138.98
CA ILE A 356 144.40 45.40 -139.36
C ILE A 356 144.77 45.33 -140.87
N SER A 357 144.41 46.32 -141.71
CA SER A 357 144.81 46.31 -143.13
C SER A 357 146.26 46.75 -143.40
N ILE A 358 147.03 47.19 -142.39
CA ILE A 358 148.45 47.56 -142.53
C ILE A 358 149.28 46.77 -141.51
N ARG A 359 149.81 45.63 -142.00
CA ARG A 359 150.88 44.73 -141.47
C ARG A 359 150.45 43.27 -141.36
N LYS A 360 150.63 42.57 -142.49
CA LYS A 360 151.00 41.14 -142.57
C LYS A 360 152.38 41.00 -141.88
N LYS A 361 152.77 39.98 -141.11
CA LYS A 361 152.56 38.51 -141.07
C LYS A 361 153.55 37.99 -139.95
N PRO A 362 153.74 36.69 -139.65
CA PRO A 362 152.83 35.58 -139.34
C PRO A 362 153.29 34.75 -138.09
N VAL A 363 152.71 33.54 -137.90
CA VAL A 363 153.22 32.33 -137.19
C VAL A 363 152.67 32.13 -135.76
N LYS A 364 151.61 31.31 -135.57
CA LYS A 364 151.57 29.81 -135.37
C LYS A 364 152.20 29.42 -134.01
N LYS A 365 151.66 28.54 -133.15
CA LYS A 365 150.67 27.46 -133.21
C LYS A 365 150.40 27.05 -131.74
N ASN A 366 149.14 26.96 -131.30
CA ASN A 366 148.44 25.72 -130.87
C ASN A 366 148.89 25.11 -129.51
N PRO A 367 148.18 24.10 -128.97
CA PRO A 367 146.75 24.00 -128.66
C PRO A 367 146.52 23.47 -127.22
N ILE A 368 145.26 23.36 -126.77
CA ILE A 368 144.61 22.28 -125.97
C ILE A 368 143.44 22.94 -125.22
N LYS A 369 142.21 22.89 -125.77
CA LYS A 369 141.19 21.84 -125.62
C LYS A 369 140.84 21.59 -124.14
N ALA A 370 139.71 22.14 -123.67
CA ALA A 370 138.35 21.62 -123.83
C ALA A 370 138.02 20.52 -122.82
N ASN A 371 137.01 20.76 -121.97
CA ASN A 371 135.74 20.02 -121.95
C ASN A 371 134.96 20.38 -120.68
N GLN A 372 133.78 20.96 -120.85
CA GLN A 372 132.45 20.32 -120.85
C GLN A 372 131.85 20.30 -119.44
N ALA A 373 130.75 21.03 -119.24
CA ALA A 373 129.37 20.56 -119.41
C ALA A 373 128.99 19.59 -118.27
N LYS A 374 127.90 19.80 -117.53
CA LYS A 374 126.50 19.69 -117.98
C LYS A 374 125.61 19.81 -116.74
N LYS A 375 124.40 20.38 -116.92
CA LYS A 375 123.05 19.86 -116.54
C LYS A 375 122.89 19.23 -115.13
N ARG A 376 121.77 19.29 -114.41
CA ARG A 376 120.38 19.79 -114.51
C ARG A 376 119.70 19.12 -113.29
N LYS A 377 118.67 19.76 -112.73
CA LYS A 377 117.42 19.16 -112.19
C LYS A 377 117.54 18.06 -111.11
N LYS A 378 117.03 18.35 -109.92
CA LYS A 378 115.66 17.94 -109.58
C LYS A 378 114.96 19.12 -108.92
#